data_AF-A0A7K9BTV8-F1
#
_entry.id   AF-A0A7K9BTV8-F1
#
_cell.length_a   1.000
_cell.length_b   1.000
_cell.length_c   1.000
_cell.angle_alpha   90.00
_cell.angle_beta   90.00
_cell.angle_gamma   90.00
#
_symmetry.space_group_name_H-M   'P 1'
#
loop_
_entity.id
_entity.type
_entity.pdbx_description
1 polymer ?
#
loop_
_entity_poly.entity_id
_entity_poly.type
_entity_poly.pdbx_seq_one_letter_code
_entity_poly.pdbx_strand_id
1 'polypeptide(L)'
;QTLRALFQYKPQNIDELMINTGDFIYVDPSQQSSVCEGWVIGTSHRTGCRGFLPENYTERASESDTWVKHREYVLTTTPRFLTRTKNEPNEKLNGEVLSSSMSRSLTNILPQQNSTLQRGVLVMRHGERVDQVFGKSWLQQCLTAEGKYYRADLNFPSTLPKRKDGVSHFEYDPPLSCCGVFQSRLIGEALLDHEVTVNYIYSSPALRCIQTAQHVLQGLKLDNKVKIRVEPGLFEWTKWEASRVIPNFMTVTELAEASYKIDTSYRGNFSLSSLVPSESYEEYVSRSSAVIKQIITSCSSKGVILIVGHGSSLTSLTRPLIGLPARDSSDFAQVVRKIPSLGVCFCEEVKEESKWQVANPPVTTLTHGANAAFNWRNVIVEH
;
A
#
# COMPACT_ATOMS: atom_id res chain seq x y z
N GLN A 1 6.50 -5.82 28.12
CA GLN A 1 7.54 -4.82 28.43
C GLN A 1 8.86 -5.25 27.80
N THR A 2 9.77 -4.32 27.52
CA THR A 2 11.11 -4.64 27.01
C THR A 2 12.16 -4.36 28.07
N LEU A 3 13.07 -5.30 28.26
CA LEU A 3 14.19 -5.21 29.17
C LEU A 3 15.50 -5.15 28.40
N ARG A 4 16.49 -4.44 28.94
CA ARG A 4 17.88 -4.41 28.45
C ARG A 4 18.77 -5.17 29.43
N ALA A 5 19.59 -6.09 28.93
CA ALA A 5 20.55 -6.83 29.74
C ALA A 5 21.74 -5.92 30.12
N LEU A 6 22.00 -5.78 31.42
CA LEU A 6 23.15 -5.05 31.96
C LEU A 6 24.39 -5.95 32.05
N PHE A 7 24.18 -7.24 32.30
CA PHE A 7 25.25 -8.21 32.51
C PHE A 7 25.04 -9.45 31.64
N GLN A 8 26.14 -10.13 31.33
CA GLN A 8 26.08 -11.43 30.67
C GLN A 8 25.64 -12.51 31.66
N TYR A 9 24.77 -13.41 31.21
CA TYR A 9 24.35 -14.59 31.95
C TYR A 9 24.48 -15.84 31.07
N LYS A 10 25.12 -16.89 31.63
CA LYS A 10 25.26 -18.19 30.98
C LYS A 10 24.28 -19.18 31.63
N PRO A 11 23.38 -19.81 30.85
CA PRO A 11 22.43 -20.79 31.34
C PRO A 11 23.11 -21.92 32.12
N GLN A 12 22.56 -22.24 33.29
CA GLN A 12 22.93 -23.43 34.07
C GLN A 12 21.97 -24.59 33.79
N ASN A 13 20.71 -24.28 33.47
CA ASN A 13 19.68 -25.24 33.11
C ASN A 13 19.20 -25.03 31.66
N ILE A 14 18.54 -26.05 31.10
CA ILE A 14 18.11 -26.06 29.69
C ILE A 14 16.97 -25.08 29.39
N ASP A 15 16.25 -24.64 30.42
CA ASP A 15 15.13 -23.72 30.37
C ASP A 15 15.55 -22.25 30.61
N GLU A 16 16.82 -22.02 30.90
CA GLU A 16 17.39 -20.68 31.10
C GLU A 16 17.87 -20.05 29.78
N LEU A 17 17.64 -18.75 29.65
CA LEU A 17 17.98 -17.95 28.48
C LEU A 17 19.39 -17.36 28.61
N MET A 18 20.23 -17.61 27.60
CA MET A 18 21.51 -16.92 27.48
C MET A 18 21.29 -15.45 27.11
N ILE A 19 21.84 -14.54 27.90
CA ILE A 19 21.81 -13.08 27.64
C ILE A 19 23.23 -12.51 27.66
N ASN A 20 23.53 -11.60 26.74
CA ASN A 20 24.75 -10.80 26.72
C ASN A 20 24.43 -9.35 27.07
N THR A 21 25.42 -8.62 27.62
CA THR A 21 25.28 -7.18 27.90
C THR A 21 24.83 -6.42 26.65
N GLY A 22 23.77 -5.62 26.79
CA GLY A 22 23.14 -4.84 25.72
C GLY A 22 22.03 -5.56 24.95
N ASP A 23 21.79 -6.85 25.20
CA ASP A 23 20.67 -7.56 24.57
C ASP A 23 19.32 -6.99 25.01
N PHE A 24 18.36 -6.96 24.09
CA PHE A 24 16.96 -6.65 24.38
C PHE A 24 16.15 -7.93 24.57
N ILE A 25 15.32 -7.96 25.60
CA ILE A 25 14.48 -9.10 25.98
C ILE A 25 13.04 -8.64 26.10
N TYR A 26 12.12 -9.32 25.40
CA TYR A 26 10.70 -9.10 25.55
C TYR A 26 10.15 -9.95 26.67
N VAL A 27 9.45 -9.32 27.60
CA VAL A 27 8.82 -9.97 28.74
C VAL A 27 7.33 -9.66 28.71
N ASP A 28 6.52 -10.71 28.68
CA ASP A 28 5.06 -10.61 28.81
C ASP A 28 4.70 -10.57 30.30
N PRO A 29 4.18 -9.44 30.83
CA PRO A 29 3.83 -9.33 32.25
C PRO A 29 2.71 -10.28 32.68
N SER A 30 1.86 -10.74 31.75
CA SER A 30 0.75 -11.65 32.06
C SER A 30 1.20 -13.09 32.35
N GLN A 31 2.44 -13.44 32.00
CA GLN A 31 2.98 -14.80 32.11
C GLN A 31 3.98 -14.99 33.27
N GLN A 32 4.05 -14.04 34.21
CA GLN A 32 5.03 -14.07 35.31
C GLN A 32 4.50 -14.70 36.61
N SER A 33 3.24 -15.15 36.65
CA SER A 33 2.57 -15.61 37.88
C SER A 33 3.09 -16.95 38.44
N SER A 34 3.87 -17.70 37.66
CA SER A 34 4.43 -19.01 38.04
C SER A 34 5.97 -19.01 38.15
N VAL A 35 6.61 -17.84 38.20
CA VAL A 35 8.07 -17.72 38.18
C VAL A 35 8.61 -17.56 39.59
N CYS A 36 9.74 -18.21 39.89
CA CYS A 36 10.43 -18.05 41.19
C CYS A 36 10.90 -16.61 41.38
N GLU A 37 10.86 -16.14 42.64
CA GLU A 37 11.30 -14.80 43.02
C GLU A 37 12.72 -14.50 42.51
N GLY A 38 12.89 -13.36 41.82
CA GLY A 38 14.16 -12.93 41.23
C GLY A 38 14.42 -13.40 39.79
N TRP A 39 13.51 -14.18 39.20
CA TRP A 39 13.56 -14.63 37.81
C TRP A 39 12.40 -14.08 36.99
N VAL A 40 12.63 -13.90 35.69
CA VAL A 40 11.58 -13.57 34.72
C VAL A 40 11.70 -14.48 33.51
N ILE A 41 10.57 -14.75 32.84
CA ILE A 41 10.57 -15.45 31.55
C ILE A 41 10.49 -14.43 30.41
N GLY A 42 11.44 -14.52 29.49
CA GLY A 42 11.56 -13.57 28.38
C GLY A 42 12.00 -14.22 27.08
N THR A 43 11.83 -13.48 25.98
CA THR A 43 12.25 -13.87 24.63
C THR A 43 13.35 -12.91 24.16
N SER A 44 14.52 -13.44 23.79
CA SER A 44 15.63 -12.64 23.26
C SER A 44 15.26 -12.04 21.90
N HIS A 45 15.40 -10.72 21.74
CA HIS A 45 15.24 -10.06 20.44
C HIS A 45 16.28 -10.53 19.42
N ARG A 46 17.50 -10.86 19.87
CA ARG A 46 18.61 -11.25 19.00
C ARG A 46 18.47 -12.67 18.45
N THR A 47 18.05 -13.62 19.30
CA THR A 47 18.02 -15.05 18.93
C THR A 47 16.62 -15.60 18.74
N GLY A 48 15.59 -14.91 19.22
CA GLY A 48 14.21 -15.41 19.24
C GLY A 48 13.95 -16.52 20.26
N CYS A 49 14.97 -16.96 21.02
CA CYS A 49 14.82 -18.00 22.04
C CYS A 49 14.09 -17.47 23.28
N ARG A 50 13.27 -18.31 23.90
CA ARG A 50 12.53 -18.02 25.15
C ARG A 50 13.10 -18.86 26.29
N GLY A 51 13.24 -18.26 27.46
CA GLY A 51 13.70 -18.94 28.67
C GLY A 51 13.71 -18.03 29.90
N PHE A 52 14.14 -18.59 31.04
CA PHE A 52 14.29 -17.87 32.29
C PHE A 52 15.58 -17.05 32.33
N LEU A 53 15.51 -15.84 32.86
CA LEU A 53 16.67 -14.99 33.09
C LEU A 53 16.57 -14.29 34.46
N PRO A 54 17.70 -13.96 35.11
CA PRO A 54 17.69 -13.22 36.36
C PRO A 54 17.17 -11.79 36.14
N GLU A 55 16.16 -11.37 36.90
CA GLU A 55 15.56 -10.04 36.74
C GLU A 55 16.56 -8.92 37.05
N ASN A 56 17.37 -9.12 38.09
CA ASN A 56 18.41 -8.18 38.55
C ASN A 56 19.57 -8.00 37.55
N TYR A 57 19.61 -8.79 36.47
CA TYR A 57 20.59 -8.63 35.38
C TYR A 57 20.07 -7.71 34.28
N THR A 58 18.87 -7.15 34.46
CA THR A 58 18.18 -6.36 33.45
C THR A 58 17.64 -5.06 34.02
N GLU A 59 17.40 -4.11 33.13
CA GLU A 59 16.67 -2.88 33.43
C GLU A 59 15.56 -2.66 32.40
N ARG A 60 14.57 -1.83 32.72
CA ARG A 60 13.53 -1.47 31.77
C ARG A 60 14.10 -0.60 30.66
N ALA A 61 13.99 -1.06 29.42
CA ALA A 61 14.36 -0.28 28.24
C ALA A 61 13.22 0.67 27.83
N SER A 62 13.55 1.85 27.30
CA SER A 62 12.53 2.68 26.65
C SER A 62 12.15 2.06 25.30
N GLU A 63 10.90 2.20 24.86
CA GLU A 63 10.49 1.65 23.57
C GLU A 63 11.33 2.24 22.40
N SER A 64 11.77 3.49 22.52
CA SER A 64 12.64 4.16 21.54
C SER A 64 14.03 3.53 21.43
N ASP A 65 14.54 2.88 22.48
CA ASP A 65 15.85 2.21 22.44
C ASP A 65 15.83 0.95 21.57
N THR A 66 14.65 0.47 21.20
CA THR A 66 14.48 -0.67 20.30
C THR A 66 14.35 -0.26 18.82
N TRP A 67 14.30 1.05 18.52
CA TRP A 67 14.08 1.53 17.15
C TRP A 67 15.37 1.48 16.35
N VAL A 68 15.33 0.79 15.21
CA VAL A 68 16.44 0.77 14.25
C VAL A 68 16.15 1.81 13.16
N LYS A 69 17.03 2.80 12.97
CA LYS A 69 16.94 3.76 11.86
C LYS A 69 17.24 3.04 10.55
N HIS A 70 16.21 2.64 9.82
CA HIS A 70 16.37 1.95 8.53
C HIS A 70 16.73 2.91 7.39
N ARG A 71 16.15 4.13 7.39
CA ARG A 71 16.41 5.16 6.38
C ARG A 71 15.89 6.52 6.84
N GLU A 72 16.42 7.59 6.27
CA GLU A 72 15.97 8.97 6.47
C GLU A 72 15.51 9.55 5.14
N TYR A 73 14.39 10.27 5.15
CA TYR A 73 13.86 10.96 3.97
C TYR A 73 13.63 12.43 4.31
N VAL A 74 14.16 13.30 3.46
CA VAL A 74 13.90 14.75 3.53
C VAL A 74 12.63 15.03 2.73
N LEU A 75 11.58 15.46 3.42
CA LEU A 75 10.36 15.94 2.78
C LEU A 75 10.60 17.38 2.31
N THR A 76 11.02 17.54 1.07
CA THR A 76 11.13 18.87 0.45
C THR A 76 9.74 19.41 0.15
N THR A 77 9.37 20.52 0.76
CA THR A 77 8.19 21.32 0.35
C THR A 77 8.40 21.76 -1.09
N THR A 78 7.51 21.32 -1.98
CA THR A 78 7.56 21.68 -3.41
C THR A 78 7.57 23.20 -3.60
N PRO A 79 8.50 23.77 -4.39
CA PRO A 79 8.38 25.16 -4.80
C PRO A 79 7.20 25.30 -5.76
N ARG A 80 6.39 26.33 -5.53
CA ARG A 80 5.33 26.78 -6.43
C ARG A 80 5.86 26.91 -7.85
N PHE A 81 5.06 26.44 -8.81
CA PHE A 81 5.21 26.72 -10.23
C PHE A 81 5.54 28.20 -10.46
N LEU A 82 6.75 28.49 -10.93
CA LEU A 82 7.08 29.77 -11.55
C LEU A 82 7.22 29.54 -13.06
N THR A 83 6.33 30.21 -13.77
CA THR A 83 6.25 30.37 -15.21
C THR A 83 7.59 30.79 -15.81
N ARG A 84 8.08 30.00 -16.76
CA ARG A 84 9.28 30.28 -17.56
C ARG A 84 8.95 31.31 -18.63
N THR A 85 9.19 32.59 -18.38
CA THR A 85 9.38 33.58 -19.45
C THR A 85 10.85 33.59 -19.87
N LYS A 86 11.08 33.40 -21.17
CA LYS A 86 12.39 33.53 -21.82
C LYS A 86 12.80 35.01 -21.84
N ASN A 87 14.04 35.31 -21.43
CA ASN A 87 15.00 36.21 -22.11
C ASN A 87 16.35 36.17 -21.34
N GLU A 88 17.44 36.10 -22.11
CA GLU A 88 18.88 35.92 -21.80
C GLU A 88 19.54 37.03 -20.92
N PRO A 89 20.87 37.01 -20.58
CA PRO A 89 21.96 36.09 -20.96
C PRO A 89 22.88 35.58 -19.81
N ASN A 90 23.74 34.63 -20.21
CA ASN A 90 24.93 34.07 -19.55
C ASN A 90 25.72 35.00 -18.62
N GLU A 91 25.98 34.52 -17.39
CA GLU A 91 27.23 34.79 -16.68
C GLU A 91 27.83 33.50 -16.13
N LYS A 92 29.09 33.27 -16.51
CA LYS A 92 29.96 32.22 -16.01
C LYS A 92 30.44 32.59 -14.62
N LEU A 93 30.43 31.65 -13.68
CA LEU A 93 31.42 31.62 -12.59
C LEU A 93 31.75 30.18 -12.23
N ASN A 94 33.03 29.86 -12.44
CA ASN A 94 33.72 28.65 -12.03
C ASN A 94 33.75 28.53 -10.50
N GLY A 95 33.67 27.30 -10.00
CA GLY A 95 33.96 26.95 -8.62
C GLY A 95 34.09 25.43 -8.49
N GLU A 96 35.32 24.95 -8.56
CA GLU A 96 35.72 23.55 -8.53
C GLU A 96 35.45 22.85 -7.18
N VAL A 97 34.97 21.60 -7.30
CA VAL A 97 35.43 20.38 -6.63
C VAL A 97 35.46 20.34 -5.09
N LEU A 98 34.74 19.37 -4.52
CA LEU A 98 35.34 18.32 -3.69
C LEU A 98 34.43 17.09 -3.64
N SER A 99 34.84 16.07 -4.39
CA SER A 99 34.35 14.71 -4.34
C SER A 99 34.88 14.00 -3.10
N SER A 100 34.02 13.34 -2.32
CA SER A 100 34.46 12.25 -1.43
C SER A 100 33.61 11.00 -1.69
N SER A 101 34.06 10.26 -2.69
CA SER A 101 33.82 8.84 -2.87
C SER A 101 34.28 8.06 -1.64
N MET A 102 33.39 7.27 -1.05
CA MET A 102 33.75 6.06 -0.30
C MET A 102 32.73 4.98 -0.65
N SER A 103 33.02 4.32 -1.77
CA SER A 103 32.46 3.04 -2.16
C SER A 103 32.89 1.97 -1.15
N ARG A 104 31.92 1.28 -0.53
CA ARG A 104 32.12 -0.07 0.01
C ARG A 104 31.04 -0.97 -0.57
N SER A 105 31.43 -1.61 -1.67
CA SER A 105 30.71 -2.71 -2.31
C SER A 105 30.66 -3.90 -1.36
N LEU A 106 29.43 -4.34 -1.02
CA LEU A 106 29.14 -5.69 -0.57
C LEU A 106 28.19 -6.28 -1.62
N THR A 107 28.78 -6.92 -2.62
CA THR A 107 28.07 -7.74 -3.60
C THR A 107 27.47 -8.96 -2.91
N ASN A 108 26.18 -8.87 -2.56
CA ASN A 108 25.35 -10.06 -2.50
C ASN A 108 24.95 -10.40 -3.94
N ILE A 109 25.52 -11.50 -4.44
CA ILE A 109 25.18 -12.11 -5.72
C ILE A 109 23.74 -12.61 -5.60
N LEU A 110 22.78 -11.81 -6.05
CA LEU A 110 21.47 -12.31 -6.44
C LEU A 110 21.62 -13.00 -7.80
N PRO A 111 21.04 -14.19 -8.02
CA PRO A 111 21.12 -14.84 -9.32
C PRO A 111 20.42 -13.94 -10.34
N GLN A 112 21.21 -13.42 -11.26
CA GLN A 112 20.77 -12.71 -12.44
C GLN A 112 20.00 -13.72 -13.29
N GLN A 113 18.69 -13.86 -13.03
CA GLN A 113 17.82 -14.55 -13.95
C GLN A 113 17.78 -13.69 -15.21
N ASN A 114 18.33 -14.22 -16.30
CA ASN A 114 18.05 -13.77 -17.65
C ASN A 114 16.54 -13.95 -17.90
N SER A 115 15.71 -13.07 -17.35
CA SER A 115 14.27 -13.14 -17.54
C SER A 115 13.99 -12.67 -18.96
N THR A 116 13.73 -13.61 -19.86
CA THR A 116 12.97 -13.26 -21.05
C THR A 116 11.70 -12.55 -20.57
N LEU A 117 11.43 -11.32 -21.03
CA LEU A 117 10.23 -10.55 -20.64
C LEU A 117 8.99 -11.44 -20.78
N GLN A 118 8.54 -11.98 -19.65
CA GLN A 118 7.43 -12.90 -19.54
C GLN A 118 6.20 -12.08 -19.22
N ARG A 119 5.05 -12.59 -19.64
CA ARG A 119 3.80 -11.87 -19.47
C ARG A 119 3.36 -12.02 -18.03
N GLY A 120 3.07 -10.88 -17.39
CA GLY A 120 2.73 -10.84 -15.97
C GLY A 120 1.43 -10.09 -15.73
N VAL A 121 0.72 -10.47 -14.68
CA VAL A 121 -0.43 -9.73 -14.14
C VAL A 121 -0.11 -9.37 -12.70
N LEU A 122 -0.03 -8.07 -12.41
CA LEU A 122 0.18 -7.56 -11.06
C LEU A 122 -1.14 -6.97 -10.56
N VAL A 123 -1.80 -7.66 -9.63
CA VAL A 123 -3.04 -7.19 -9.01
C VAL A 123 -2.71 -6.51 -7.69
N MET A 124 -3.17 -5.29 -7.49
CA MET A 124 -2.91 -4.51 -6.28
C MET A 124 -4.18 -3.94 -5.65
N ARG A 125 -4.19 -3.86 -4.32
CA ARG A 125 -5.18 -3.10 -3.56
C ARG A 125 -4.86 -1.61 -3.65
N HIS A 126 -5.91 -0.77 -3.67
CA HIS A 126 -5.78 0.68 -3.53
C HIS A 126 -5.01 1.13 -2.26
N GLY A 127 -4.57 2.39 -2.24
CA GLY A 127 -3.98 3.10 -1.10
C GLY A 127 -4.90 3.30 0.10
N GLU A 128 -4.33 3.79 1.21
CA GLU A 128 -5.11 4.23 2.37
C GLU A 128 -6.18 5.24 1.96
N ARG A 129 -7.43 4.98 2.40
CA ARG A 129 -8.58 5.85 2.15
C ARG A 129 -8.79 6.81 3.32
N VAL A 130 -9.34 8.00 3.04
CA VAL A 130 -9.64 8.98 4.09
C VAL A 130 -10.64 8.46 5.13
N ASP A 131 -11.66 7.70 4.72
CA ASP A 131 -12.71 7.20 5.61
C ASP A 131 -12.22 6.05 6.52
N GLN A 132 -11.11 5.38 6.15
CA GLN A 132 -10.46 4.40 7.02
C GLN A 132 -9.72 5.08 8.18
N VAL A 133 -9.17 6.27 7.95
CA VAL A 133 -8.42 7.04 8.95
C VAL A 133 -9.34 7.86 9.83
N PHE A 134 -10.27 8.60 9.20
CA PHE A 134 -11.10 9.59 9.88
C PHE A 134 -12.52 9.09 10.19
N GLY A 135 -12.82 7.84 9.85
CA GLY A 135 -14.10 7.21 10.10
C GLY A 135 -15.22 7.64 9.16
N LYS A 136 -16.45 7.21 9.46
CA LYS A 136 -17.62 7.42 8.60
C LYS A 136 -17.99 8.89 8.41
N SER A 137 -17.70 9.73 9.41
CA SER A 137 -18.01 11.16 9.38
C SER A 137 -16.90 12.03 8.80
N TRP A 138 -15.96 11.44 8.06
CA TRP A 138 -14.80 12.15 7.50
C TRP A 138 -15.20 13.35 6.65
N LEU A 139 -16.32 13.25 5.92
CA LEU A 139 -16.76 14.28 5.01
C LEU A 139 -17.22 15.52 5.79
N GLN A 140 -17.98 15.34 6.87
CA GLN A 140 -18.40 16.44 7.74
C GLN A 140 -17.21 17.11 8.43
N GLN A 141 -16.14 16.36 8.74
CA GLN A 141 -14.93 16.93 9.35
C GLN A 141 -14.20 17.91 8.40
N CYS A 142 -14.33 17.73 7.08
CA CYS A 142 -13.63 18.52 6.07
C CYS A 142 -14.50 19.52 5.28
N LEU A 143 -15.72 19.81 5.76
CA LEU A 143 -16.61 20.81 5.17
C LEU A 143 -16.86 21.98 6.10
N THR A 144 -16.81 23.20 5.58
CA THR A 144 -17.24 24.40 6.31
C THR A 144 -18.77 24.44 6.43
N ALA A 145 -19.30 25.37 7.23
CA ALA A 145 -20.75 25.59 7.35
C ALA A 145 -21.43 25.92 6.01
N GLU A 146 -20.68 26.53 5.08
CA GLU A 146 -21.12 26.86 3.71
C GLU A 146 -20.95 25.68 2.74
N GLY A 147 -20.52 24.51 3.21
CA GLY A 147 -20.31 23.31 2.39
C GLY A 147 -19.02 23.34 1.56
N LYS A 148 -18.07 24.22 1.86
CA LYS A 148 -16.79 24.29 1.14
C LYS A 148 -15.79 23.32 1.75
N TYR A 149 -15.08 22.57 0.88
CA TYR A 149 -14.01 21.69 1.33
C TYR A 149 -12.84 22.47 1.94
N TYR A 150 -12.34 22.01 3.08
CA TYR A 150 -11.09 22.44 3.68
C TYR A 150 -10.34 21.26 4.29
N ARG A 151 -9.01 21.37 4.38
CA ARG A 151 -8.15 20.31 4.90
C ARG A 151 -8.03 20.43 6.43
N ALA A 152 -8.85 19.68 7.17
CA ALA A 152 -8.88 19.70 8.64
C ALA A 152 -7.69 18.98 9.31
N ASP A 153 -7.08 18.02 8.60
CA ASP A 153 -5.91 17.25 9.00
C ASP A 153 -4.98 17.11 7.79
N LEU A 154 -3.65 17.08 7.99
CA LEU A 154 -2.68 17.00 6.89
C LEU A 154 -2.79 15.72 6.07
N ASN A 155 -3.37 14.64 6.63
CA ASN A 155 -3.62 13.40 5.92
C ASN A 155 -4.88 13.43 5.04
N PHE A 156 -5.72 14.46 5.13
CA PHE A 156 -6.70 14.74 4.08
C PHE A 156 -6.02 15.32 2.82
N PRO A 157 -6.55 15.04 1.61
CA PRO A 157 -6.00 15.61 0.38
C PRO A 157 -6.04 17.14 0.39
N SER A 158 -5.19 17.80 -0.40
CA SER A 158 -5.22 19.28 -0.48
C SER A 158 -6.49 19.82 -1.12
N THR A 159 -7.12 19.03 -1.99
CA THR A 159 -8.30 19.38 -2.78
C THR A 159 -9.08 18.11 -3.12
N LEU A 160 -10.40 18.23 -3.28
CA LEU A 160 -11.24 17.20 -3.89
C LEU A 160 -11.45 17.51 -5.38
N PRO A 161 -11.53 16.49 -6.25
CA PRO A 161 -11.88 16.71 -7.65
C PRO A 161 -13.29 17.29 -7.76
N LYS A 162 -13.55 18.06 -8.82
CA LYS A 162 -14.91 18.54 -9.09
C LYS A 162 -15.77 17.37 -9.55
N ARG A 163 -16.97 17.27 -8.99
CA ARG A 163 -18.00 16.34 -9.42
C ARG A 163 -19.29 17.09 -9.71
N LYS A 164 -20.02 16.69 -10.74
CA LYS A 164 -21.28 17.35 -11.13
C LYS A 164 -22.39 17.16 -10.09
N ASP A 165 -22.36 16.03 -9.39
CA ASP A 165 -23.31 15.65 -8.34
C ASP A 165 -22.98 16.26 -6.97
N GLY A 166 -21.85 16.97 -6.85
CA GLY A 166 -21.47 17.69 -5.63
C GLY A 166 -20.63 16.88 -4.65
N VAL A 167 -20.28 17.53 -3.53
CA VAL A 167 -19.29 17.01 -2.57
C VAL A 167 -19.85 15.89 -1.68
N SER A 168 -21.18 15.81 -1.50
CA SER A 168 -21.83 14.76 -0.71
C SER A 168 -21.55 13.35 -1.23
N HIS A 169 -21.39 13.17 -2.54
CA HIS A 169 -21.20 11.86 -3.14
C HIS A 169 -19.83 11.23 -2.88
N PHE A 170 -18.86 11.99 -2.35
CA PHE A 170 -17.62 11.39 -1.86
C PHE A 170 -17.83 10.48 -0.65
N GLU A 171 -18.93 10.63 0.11
CA GLU A 171 -19.25 9.78 1.26
C GLU A 171 -19.19 8.28 0.92
N TYR A 172 -19.68 7.91 -0.26
CA TYR A 172 -19.71 6.53 -0.77
C TYR A 172 -18.58 6.20 -1.75
N ASP A 173 -17.82 7.20 -2.20
CA ASP A 173 -16.63 7.00 -3.03
C ASP A 173 -15.45 7.86 -2.52
N PRO A 174 -14.92 7.52 -1.34
CA PRO A 174 -13.92 8.34 -0.67
C PRO A 174 -12.58 8.32 -1.43
N PRO A 175 -11.86 9.45 -1.45
CA PRO A 175 -10.53 9.53 -2.04
C PRO A 175 -9.47 8.83 -1.17
N LEU A 176 -8.26 8.74 -1.71
CA LEU A 176 -7.05 8.45 -0.93
C LEU A 176 -6.74 9.57 0.07
N SER A 177 -6.14 9.17 1.18
CA SER A 177 -5.42 10.09 2.09
C SER A 177 -4.09 10.54 1.48
N CYS A 178 -3.42 11.53 2.08
CA CYS A 178 -2.06 11.90 1.67
C CYS A 178 -1.06 10.74 1.84
N CYS A 179 -1.19 9.95 2.90
CA CYS A 179 -0.43 8.72 3.09
C CYS A 179 -0.75 7.69 2.00
N GLY A 180 -2.02 7.54 1.60
CA GLY A 180 -2.43 6.68 0.49
C GLY A 180 -1.80 7.09 -0.84
N VAL A 181 -1.73 8.40 -1.11
CA VAL A 181 -1.01 8.97 -2.26
C VAL A 181 0.48 8.64 -2.20
N PHE A 182 1.12 8.85 -1.04
CA PHE A 182 2.53 8.52 -0.82
C PHE A 182 2.83 7.04 -1.05
N GLN A 183 2.04 6.14 -0.44
CA GLN A 183 2.17 4.69 -0.62
C GLN A 183 2.10 4.29 -2.10
N SER A 184 1.12 4.86 -2.82
CA SER A 184 0.88 4.58 -4.25
C SER A 184 2.02 5.07 -5.14
N ARG A 185 2.60 6.23 -4.83
CA ARG A 185 3.77 6.73 -5.55
C ARG A 185 5.01 5.89 -5.28
N LEU A 186 5.24 5.53 -4.00
CA LEU A 186 6.42 4.77 -3.57
C LEU A 186 6.49 3.39 -4.24
N ILE A 187 5.36 2.68 -4.38
CA ILE A 187 5.37 1.39 -5.09
C ILE A 187 5.60 1.56 -6.60
N GLY A 188 5.14 2.67 -7.20
CA GLY A 188 5.47 3.01 -8.58
C GLY A 188 6.96 3.28 -8.79
N GLU A 189 7.59 4.00 -7.86
CA GLU A 189 9.04 4.22 -7.85
C GLU A 189 9.80 2.89 -7.68
N ALA A 190 9.34 2.02 -6.78
CA ALA A 190 9.93 0.69 -6.61
C ALA A 190 9.82 -0.19 -7.88
N LEU A 191 8.69 -0.15 -8.59
CA LEU A 191 8.53 -0.85 -9.87
C LEU A 191 9.47 -0.30 -10.94
N LEU A 192 9.73 1.02 -10.94
CA LEU A 192 10.70 1.65 -11.84
C LEU A 192 12.13 1.21 -11.53
N ASP A 193 12.51 1.17 -10.25
CA ASP A 193 13.84 0.75 -9.79
C ASP A 193 14.14 -0.72 -10.16
N HIS A 194 13.11 -1.56 -10.26
CA HIS A 194 13.21 -2.95 -10.71
C HIS A 194 12.97 -3.13 -12.22
N GLU A 195 12.95 -2.02 -12.98
CA GLU A 195 12.81 -2.01 -14.44
C GLU A 195 11.57 -2.77 -14.96
N VAL A 196 10.49 -2.78 -14.18
CA VAL A 196 9.26 -3.50 -14.54
C VAL A 196 8.58 -2.81 -15.73
N THR A 197 8.46 -3.53 -16.84
CA THR A 197 7.78 -3.02 -18.04
C THR A 197 6.27 -3.15 -17.90
N VAL A 198 5.59 -2.04 -17.59
CA VAL A 198 4.12 -1.96 -17.52
C VAL A 198 3.55 -1.44 -18.84
N ASN A 199 2.75 -2.26 -19.52
CA ASN A 199 2.15 -1.91 -20.82
C ASN A 199 0.71 -1.43 -20.71
N TYR A 200 -0.02 -2.00 -19.75
CA TYR A 200 -1.43 -1.71 -19.52
C TYR A 200 -1.69 -1.52 -18.04
N ILE A 201 -2.56 -0.57 -17.72
CA ILE A 201 -3.05 -0.37 -16.37
C ILE A 201 -4.58 -0.31 -16.40
N TYR A 202 -5.20 -1.19 -15.62
CA TYR A 202 -6.63 -1.23 -15.40
C TYR A 202 -6.95 -0.81 -13.98
N SER A 203 -8.08 -0.14 -13.80
CA SER A 203 -8.55 0.26 -12.47
C SER A 203 -10.03 -0.03 -12.31
N SER A 204 -10.41 -0.43 -11.10
CA SER A 204 -11.79 -0.30 -10.60
C SER A 204 -12.26 1.17 -10.72
N PRO A 205 -13.57 1.42 -10.92
CA PRO A 205 -14.12 2.77 -11.08
C PRO A 205 -14.09 3.60 -9.79
N ALA A 206 -13.90 2.97 -8.62
CA ALA A 206 -13.78 3.69 -7.35
C ALA A 206 -12.63 4.71 -7.38
N LEU A 207 -12.88 5.93 -6.89
CA LEU A 207 -11.93 7.04 -6.95
C LEU A 207 -10.57 6.69 -6.31
N ARG A 208 -10.59 6.01 -5.16
CA ARG A 208 -9.39 5.49 -4.49
C ARG A 208 -8.52 4.60 -5.38
N CYS A 209 -9.12 3.77 -6.24
CA CYS A 209 -8.40 2.91 -7.18
C CYS A 209 -7.81 3.75 -8.33
N ILE A 210 -8.58 4.69 -8.88
CA ILE A 210 -8.12 5.60 -9.93
C ILE A 210 -6.94 6.45 -9.47
N GLN A 211 -7.04 7.03 -8.27
CA GLN A 211 -5.95 7.81 -7.66
C GLN A 211 -4.72 6.96 -7.40
N THR A 212 -4.90 5.73 -6.91
CA THR A 212 -3.79 4.79 -6.74
C THR A 212 -3.10 4.53 -8.08
N ALA A 213 -3.85 4.18 -9.11
CA ALA A 213 -3.33 3.94 -10.46
C ALA A 213 -2.58 5.15 -11.02
N GLN A 214 -3.13 6.36 -10.85
CA GLN A 214 -2.49 7.61 -11.26
C GLN A 214 -1.13 7.82 -10.58
N HIS A 215 -1.07 7.64 -9.26
CA HIS A 215 0.17 7.87 -8.52
C HIS A 215 1.21 6.77 -8.74
N VAL A 216 0.79 5.53 -9.00
CA VAL A 216 1.68 4.45 -9.44
C VAL A 216 2.29 4.80 -10.81
N LEU A 217 1.50 5.29 -11.77
CA LEU A 217 2.01 5.75 -13.07
C LEU A 217 2.99 6.92 -12.95
N GLN A 218 2.77 7.83 -12.00
CA GLN A 218 3.70 8.93 -11.72
C GLN A 218 5.03 8.42 -11.17
N GLY A 219 5.00 7.48 -10.22
CA GLY A 219 6.21 6.83 -9.69
C GLY A 219 6.98 6.08 -10.78
N LEU A 220 6.26 5.38 -11.66
CA LEU A 220 6.79 4.69 -12.84
C LEU A 220 7.30 5.63 -13.95
N LYS A 221 7.01 6.94 -13.88
CA LYS A 221 7.27 7.92 -14.96
C LYS A 221 6.61 7.52 -16.29
N LEU A 222 5.43 6.90 -16.22
CA LEU A 222 4.64 6.42 -17.37
C LEU A 222 3.33 7.20 -17.58
N ASP A 223 3.04 8.20 -16.76
CA ASP A 223 1.80 8.99 -16.79
C ASP A 223 1.55 9.74 -18.12
N ASN A 224 2.58 9.92 -18.95
CA ASN A 224 2.44 10.49 -20.29
C ASN A 224 2.42 9.45 -21.42
N LYS A 225 2.63 8.16 -21.10
CA LYS A 225 2.75 7.06 -22.07
C LYS A 225 1.61 6.05 -21.96
N VAL A 226 1.20 5.74 -20.74
CA VAL A 226 0.18 4.74 -20.42
C VAL A 226 -1.03 5.46 -19.84
N LYS A 227 -2.22 5.08 -20.30
CA LYS A 227 -3.49 5.62 -19.81
C LYS A 227 -4.26 4.55 -19.03
N ILE A 228 -4.97 4.99 -18.00
CA ILE A 228 -5.77 4.17 -17.09
C ILE A 228 -7.06 3.73 -17.78
N ARG A 229 -7.25 2.42 -17.90
CA ARG A 229 -8.48 1.80 -18.39
C ARG A 229 -9.42 1.55 -17.24
N VAL A 230 -10.54 2.25 -17.21
CA VAL A 230 -11.54 2.11 -16.15
C VAL A 230 -12.45 0.92 -16.49
N GLU A 231 -12.39 -0.15 -15.70
CA GLU A 231 -13.16 -1.38 -15.91
C GLU A 231 -14.11 -1.61 -14.73
N PRO A 232 -15.42 -1.32 -14.89
CA PRO A 232 -16.43 -1.53 -13.85
C PRO A 232 -16.46 -2.94 -13.29
N GLY A 233 -16.14 -3.94 -14.10
CA GLY A 233 -16.05 -5.34 -13.70
C GLY A 233 -14.98 -5.64 -12.65
N LEU A 234 -14.08 -4.70 -12.36
CA LEU A 234 -13.08 -4.79 -11.28
C LEU A 234 -13.57 -4.24 -9.93
N PHE A 235 -14.79 -3.70 -9.86
CA PHE A 235 -15.33 -3.14 -8.62
C PHE A 235 -15.48 -4.19 -7.52
N GLU A 236 -15.55 -3.75 -6.25
CA GLU A 236 -15.64 -4.59 -5.05
C GLU A 236 -16.93 -5.43 -5.04
N TRP A 237 -16.95 -6.49 -4.24
CA TRP A 237 -18.17 -7.25 -3.97
C TRP A 237 -19.24 -6.32 -3.40
N THR A 238 -20.29 -6.06 -4.19
CA THR A 238 -21.25 -4.99 -3.86
C THR A 238 -22.06 -5.24 -2.59
N LYS A 239 -22.06 -6.47 -2.06
CA LYS A 239 -22.62 -6.80 -0.73
C LYS A 239 -21.90 -6.10 0.41
N TRP A 240 -20.63 -5.73 0.23
CA TRP A 240 -19.84 -5.00 1.23
C TRP A 240 -20.02 -3.49 1.17
N GLU A 241 -20.75 -2.97 0.18
CA GLU A 241 -21.08 -1.55 0.13
C GLU A 241 -22.12 -1.21 1.19
N ALA A 242 -21.76 -0.28 2.09
CA ALA A 242 -22.48 -0.01 3.33
C ALA A 242 -23.94 0.42 3.11
N SER A 243 -24.23 1.08 1.99
CA SER A 243 -25.56 1.56 1.63
C SER A 243 -26.38 0.55 0.82
N ARG A 244 -25.79 -0.60 0.43
CA ARG A 244 -26.34 -1.51 -0.60
C ARG A 244 -26.65 -0.82 -1.94
N VAL A 245 -26.11 0.39 -2.14
CA VAL A 245 -26.23 1.17 -3.36
C VAL A 245 -24.84 1.24 -3.98
N ILE A 246 -24.77 1.04 -5.29
CA ILE A 246 -23.53 1.21 -6.03
C ILE A 246 -23.15 2.69 -5.97
N PRO A 247 -21.92 3.03 -5.54
CA PRO A 247 -21.50 4.43 -5.49
C PRO A 247 -21.68 5.08 -6.86
N ASN A 248 -22.12 6.34 -6.86
CA ASN A 248 -22.10 7.13 -8.08
C ASN A 248 -20.63 7.42 -8.40
N PHE A 249 -20.01 6.66 -9.31
CA PHE A 249 -18.62 6.88 -9.66
C PHE A 249 -18.47 8.12 -10.53
N MET A 250 -17.31 8.78 -10.45
CA MET A 250 -16.97 9.83 -11.41
C MET A 250 -16.97 9.25 -12.82
N THR A 251 -17.57 9.99 -13.76
CA THR A 251 -17.56 9.63 -15.17
C THR A 251 -16.15 9.73 -15.75
N VAL A 252 -15.88 9.02 -16.85
CA VAL A 252 -14.61 9.11 -17.59
C VAL A 252 -14.26 10.56 -17.96
N THR A 253 -15.28 11.37 -18.29
CA THR A 253 -15.12 12.79 -18.59
C THR A 253 -14.71 13.59 -17.35
N GLU A 254 -15.41 13.43 -16.23
CA GLU A 254 -15.05 14.11 -14.97
C GLU A 254 -13.66 13.72 -14.48
N LEU A 255 -13.28 12.44 -14.64
CA LEU A 255 -11.94 11.97 -14.29
C LEU A 255 -10.87 12.63 -15.19
N ALA A 256 -11.13 12.76 -16.49
CA ALA A 256 -10.21 13.46 -17.41
C ALA A 256 -10.13 14.97 -17.10
N GLU A 257 -11.25 15.62 -16.78
CA GLU A 257 -11.31 17.03 -16.35
C GLU A 257 -10.56 17.25 -15.02
N ALA A 258 -10.60 16.25 -14.12
CA ALA A 258 -9.79 16.20 -12.91
C ALA A 258 -8.31 15.87 -13.16
N SER A 259 -7.86 15.85 -14.42
CA SER A 259 -6.48 15.62 -14.85
C SER A 259 -5.93 14.21 -14.57
N TYR A 260 -6.79 13.22 -14.32
CA TYR A 260 -6.39 11.82 -14.30
C TYR A 260 -6.12 11.33 -15.73
N LYS A 261 -5.09 10.48 -15.90
CA LYS A 261 -4.64 9.99 -17.21
C LYS A 261 -5.52 8.85 -17.72
N ILE A 262 -6.80 9.11 -17.96
CA ILE A 262 -7.78 8.10 -18.36
C ILE A 262 -7.71 7.80 -19.86
N ASP A 263 -7.86 6.52 -20.22
CA ASP A 263 -8.05 6.07 -21.60
C ASP A 263 -9.53 6.25 -21.99
N THR A 264 -9.85 7.40 -22.57
CA THR A 264 -11.22 7.73 -23.01
C THR A 264 -11.68 6.89 -24.22
N SER A 265 -10.76 6.21 -24.89
CA SER A 265 -11.06 5.32 -26.02
C SER A 265 -11.39 3.90 -25.57
N TYR A 266 -10.99 3.53 -24.34
CA TYR A 266 -11.31 2.22 -23.78
C TYR A 266 -12.81 2.03 -23.65
N ARG A 267 -13.27 0.83 -23.99
CA ARG A 267 -14.64 0.37 -23.78
C ARG A 267 -14.54 -0.88 -22.92
N GLY A 268 -15.01 -0.75 -21.68
CA GLY A 268 -15.02 -1.84 -20.71
C GLY A 268 -15.80 -3.03 -21.25
N ASN A 269 -15.36 -4.22 -20.88
CA ASN A 269 -16.06 -5.45 -21.24
C ASN A 269 -17.27 -5.70 -20.34
N PHE A 270 -17.30 -5.07 -19.16
CA PHE A 270 -18.42 -5.08 -18.23
C PHE A 270 -19.01 -3.67 -18.10
N SER A 271 -20.32 -3.54 -18.34
CA SER A 271 -21.00 -2.24 -18.20
C SER A 271 -21.20 -1.89 -16.73
N LEU A 272 -21.05 -0.61 -16.40
CA LEU A 272 -21.36 -0.12 -15.05
C LEU A 272 -22.83 -0.41 -14.66
N SER A 273 -23.76 -0.32 -15.62
CA SER A 273 -25.18 -0.64 -15.41
C SER A 273 -25.45 -2.12 -15.11
N SER A 274 -24.46 -3.00 -15.36
CA SER A 274 -24.55 -4.43 -15.09
C SER A 274 -24.07 -4.81 -13.69
N LEU A 275 -23.49 -3.88 -12.93
CA LEU A 275 -23.19 -4.13 -11.52
C LEU A 275 -24.50 -4.28 -10.77
N VAL A 276 -24.67 -5.40 -10.08
CA VAL A 276 -25.86 -5.70 -9.29
C VAL A 276 -25.64 -5.19 -7.86
N PRO A 277 -26.52 -4.35 -7.30
CA PRO A 277 -26.44 -3.97 -5.89
C PRO A 277 -26.65 -5.19 -4.98
N SER A 278 -25.76 -5.37 -4.00
CA SER A 278 -25.79 -6.54 -3.10
C SER A 278 -25.76 -7.90 -3.81
N GLU A 279 -24.92 -8.03 -4.84
CA GLU A 279 -24.72 -9.28 -5.60
C GLU A 279 -24.32 -10.45 -4.66
N SER A 280 -24.67 -11.67 -5.05
CA SER A 280 -24.20 -12.90 -4.38
C SER A 280 -22.69 -13.06 -4.51
N TYR A 281 -22.11 -13.93 -3.67
CA TYR A 281 -20.67 -14.19 -3.75
C TYR A 281 -20.31 -14.86 -5.09
N GLU A 282 -21.18 -15.72 -5.58
CA GLU A 282 -21.05 -16.46 -6.83
C GLU A 282 -21.09 -15.52 -8.04
N GLU A 283 -22.01 -14.54 -8.05
CA GLU A 283 -22.07 -13.50 -9.08
C GLU A 283 -20.79 -12.65 -9.10
N TYR A 284 -20.32 -12.23 -7.92
CA TYR A 284 -19.08 -11.46 -7.78
C TYR A 284 -17.85 -12.22 -8.34
N VAL A 285 -17.69 -13.48 -7.96
CA VAL A 285 -16.59 -14.33 -8.45
C VAL A 285 -16.75 -14.59 -9.95
N SER A 286 -17.96 -14.82 -10.43
CA SER A 286 -18.26 -15.06 -11.85
C SER A 286 -17.86 -13.86 -12.71
N ARG A 287 -18.28 -12.64 -12.35
CA ARG A 287 -17.88 -11.44 -13.10
C ARG A 287 -16.38 -11.17 -13.01
N SER A 288 -15.77 -11.39 -11.85
CA SER A 288 -14.32 -11.20 -11.65
C SER A 288 -13.51 -12.14 -12.56
N SER A 289 -13.93 -13.41 -12.63
CA SER A 289 -13.37 -14.44 -13.51
C SER A 289 -13.55 -14.11 -15.00
N ALA A 290 -14.72 -13.62 -15.40
CA ALA A 290 -14.98 -13.21 -16.78
C ALA A 290 -14.08 -12.03 -17.19
N VAL A 291 -14.01 -11.00 -16.35
CA VAL A 291 -13.26 -9.76 -16.60
C VAL A 291 -11.76 -10.04 -16.70
N ILE A 292 -11.18 -10.82 -15.78
CA ILE A 292 -9.73 -11.10 -15.84
C ILE A 292 -9.37 -11.89 -17.10
N LYS A 293 -10.18 -12.87 -17.50
CA LYS A 293 -9.97 -13.65 -18.74
C LYS A 293 -10.05 -12.77 -19.99
N GLN A 294 -10.96 -11.79 -19.99
CA GLN A 294 -11.09 -10.83 -21.09
C GLN A 294 -9.89 -9.89 -21.16
N ILE A 295 -9.50 -9.28 -20.03
CA ILE A 295 -8.32 -8.39 -19.94
C ILE A 295 -7.08 -9.10 -20.49
N ILE A 296 -6.89 -10.36 -20.10
CA ILE A 296 -5.76 -11.16 -20.54
C ILE A 296 -5.88 -11.50 -22.03
N THR A 297 -7.04 -11.91 -22.52
CA THR A 297 -7.20 -12.15 -23.96
C THR A 297 -6.93 -10.89 -24.80
N SER A 298 -7.28 -9.70 -24.30
CA SER A 298 -7.08 -8.43 -25.00
C SER A 298 -5.63 -7.89 -24.96
N CYS A 299 -4.77 -8.41 -24.08
CA CYS A 299 -3.44 -7.85 -23.84
C CYS A 299 -2.33 -8.87 -24.14
N SER A 300 -2.09 -9.19 -25.41
CA SER A 300 -1.12 -10.23 -25.83
C SER A 300 0.35 -9.80 -25.85
N SER A 301 0.67 -8.56 -25.48
CA SER A 301 2.05 -8.08 -25.46
C SER A 301 2.84 -8.68 -24.29
N LYS A 302 4.15 -8.84 -24.49
CA LYS A 302 5.09 -9.10 -23.38
C LYS A 302 5.07 -7.93 -22.40
N GLY A 303 5.34 -8.22 -21.12
CA GLY A 303 5.34 -7.24 -20.03
C GLY A 303 4.20 -7.45 -19.03
N VAL A 304 4.04 -6.47 -18.14
CA VAL A 304 3.12 -6.54 -17.00
C VAL A 304 1.83 -5.77 -17.28
N ILE A 305 0.71 -6.43 -17.03
CA ILE A 305 -0.62 -5.84 -16.91
C ILE A 305 -0.84 -5.50 -15.43
N LEU A 306 -0.91 -4.21 -15.12
CA LEU A 306 -1.17 -3.73 -13.77
C LEU A 306 -2.68 -3.59 -13.56
N ILE A 307 -3.22 -4.15 -12.49
CA ILE A 307 -4.64 -4.07 -12.14
C ILE A 307 -4.78 -3.49 -10.74
N VAL A 308 -5.43 -2.32 -10.64
CA VAL A 308 -5.69 -1.63 -9.38
C VAL A 308 -7.15 -1.82 -8.97
N GLY A 309 -7.36 -2.58 -7.91
CA GLY A 309 -8.68 -2.92 -7.40
C GLY A 309 -8.77 -2.79 -5.89
N HIS A 310 -9.35 -3.81 -5.26
CA HIS A 310 -9.62 -3.87 -3.84
C HIS A 310 -8.89 -5.07 -3.21
N GLY A 311 -9.03 -5.27 -1.91
CA GLY A 311 -8.41 -6.44 -1.25
C GLY A 311 -8.95 -7.75 -1.82
N SER A 312 -10.24 -7.79 -2.13
CA SER A 312 -10.91 -8.91 -2.80
C SER A 312 -10.31 -9.28 -4.16
N SER A 313 -9.92 -8.27 -4.94
CA SER A 313 -9.39 -8.42 -6.30
C SER A 313 -8.16 -9.33 -6.35
N LEU A 314 -7.31 -9.30 -5.32
CA LEU A 314 -6.12 -10.15 -5.26
C LEU A 314 -6.47 -11.63 -5.31
N THR A 315 -7.63 -12.03 -4.78
CA THR A 315 -8.06 -13.43 -4.76
C THR A 315 -9.03 -13.72 -5.90
N SER A 316 -10.01 -12.85 -6.14
CA SER A 316 -11.07 -13.07 -7.13
C SER A 316 -10.59 -13.00 -8.58
N LEU A 317 -9.49 -12.27 -8.85
CA LEU A 317 -8.90 -12.19 -10.20
C LEU A 317 -7.79 -13.21 -10.42
N THR A 318 -6.98 -13.51 -9.40
CA THR A 318 -5.81 -14.39 -9.58
C THR A 318 -6.15 -15.87 -9.52
N ARG A 319 -7.13 -16.29 -8.70
CA ARG A 319 -7.51 -17.71 -8.61
C ARG A 319 -8.06 -18.27 -9.93
N PRO A 320 -8.99 -17.59 -10.63
CA PRO A 320 -9.44 -18.05 -11.94
C PRO A 320 -8.31 -18.08 -12.97
N LEU A 321 -7.34 -17.18 -12.84
CA LEU A 321 -6.21 -17.08 -13.74
C LEU A 321 -5.31 -18.32 -13.64
N ILE A 322 -4.96 -18.72 -12.42
CA ILE A 322 -4.11 -19.89 -12.15
C ILE A 322 -4.90 -21.22 -12.11
N GLY A 323 -6.18 -21.22 -12.50
CA GLY A 323 -7.01 -22.42 -12.56
C GLY A 323 -7.47 -22.99 -11.21
N LEU A 324 -7.42 -22.20 -10.12
CA LEU A 324 -7.92 -22.61 -8.81
C LEU A 324 -9.41 -22.28 -8.63
N PRO A 325 -10.18 -23.13 -7.92
CA PRO A 325 -11.59 -22.86 -7.63
C PRO A 325 -11.74 -21.65 -6.71
N ALA A 326 -12.92 -21.04 -6.69
CA ALA A 326 -13.27 -20.02 -5.71
C ALA A 326 -13.08 -20.55 -4.28
N ARG A 327 -12.77 -19.65 -3.33
CA ARG A 327 -12.82 -20.00 -1.90
C ARG A 327 -14.27 -20.05 -1.44
N ASP A 328 -14.50 -20.65 -0.28
CA ASP A 328 -15.77 -20.39 0.42
C ASP A 328 -15.87 -18.89 0.79
N SER A 329 -17.08 -18.35 0.82
CA SER A 329 -17.33 -16.94 1.10
C SER A 329 -16.78 -16.47 2.46
N SER A 330 -16.78 -17.33 3.48
CA SER A 330 -16.28 -17.01 4.81
C SER A 330 -14.75 -16.96 4.84
N ASP A 331 -14.08 -17.96 4.26
CA ASP A 331 -12.62 -18.01 4.11
C ASP A 331 -12.12 -16.83 3.26
N PHE A 332 -12.83 -16.56 2.15
CA PHE A 332 -12.58 -15.40 1.32
C PHE A 332 -12.60 -14.08 2.12
N ALA A 333 -13.63 -13.86 2.94
CA ALA A 333 -13.71 -12.66 3.77
C ALA A 333 -12.54 -12.55 4.78
N GLN A 334 -12.09 -13.67 5.36
CA GLN A 334 -10.94 -13.67 6.28
C GLN A 334 -9.62 -13.36 5.57
N VAL A 335 -9.43 -13.88 4.36
CA VAL A 335 -8.25 -13.57 3.53
C VAL A 335 -8.23 -12.07 3.18
N VAL A 336 -9.35 -11.52 2.73
CA VAL A 336 -9.43 -10.11 2.31
C VAL A 336 -9.09 -9.14 3.44
N ARG A 337 -9.52 -9.43 4.67
CA ARG A 337 -9.21 -8.60 5.86
C ARG A 337 -7.72 -8.49 6.17
N LYS A 338 -6.91 -9.46 5.73
CA LYS A 338 -5.47 -9.51 5.98
C LYS A 338 -4.65 -8.75 4.94
N ILE A 339 -5.26 -8.33 3.83
CA ILE A 339 -4.55 -7.66 2.74
C ILE A 339 -4.38 -6.18 3.10
N PRO A 340 -3.16 -5.65 3.29
CA PRO A 340 -2.95 -4.23 3.60
C PRO A 340 -3.16 -3.34 2.37
N SER A 341 -3.17 -2.02 2.57
CA SER A 341 -3.07 -1.05 1.47
C SER A 341 -1.84 -1.37 0.60
N LEU A 342 -2.01 -1.32 -0.72
CA LEU A 342 -0.96 -1.65 -1.71
C LEU A 342 -0.46 -3.09 -1.59
N GLY A 343 -1.20 -3.98 -0.91
CA GLY A 343 -0.97 -5.41 -1.00
C GLY A 343 -1.04 -5.84 -2.46
N VAL A 344 -0.06 -6.63 -2.90
CA VAL A 344 0.10 -7.08 -4.29
C VAL A 344 0.07 -8.60 -4.39
N CYS A 345 -0.47 -9.10 -5.50
CA CYS A 345 -0.32 -10.48 -5.94
C CYS A 345 0.14 -10.48 -7.39
N PHE A 346 1.18 -11.27 -7.69
CA PHE A 346 1.76 -11.35 -9.03
C PHE A 346 1.54 -12.74 -9.62
N CYS A 347 1.03 -12.79 -10.84
CA CYS A 347 0.90 -14.00 -11.63
C CYS A 347 1.73 -13.87 -12.90
N GLU A 348 2.45 -14.92 -13.27
CA GLU A 348 3.23 -14.98 -14.50
C GLU A 348 2.77 -16.13 -15.39
N GLU A 349 2.83 -15.91 -16.71
CA GLU A 349 2.45 -16.90 -17.72
C GLU A 349 3.64 -17.81 -18.06
N VAL A 350 3.60 -19.08 -17.67
CA VAL A 350 4.61 -20.10 -17.97
C VAL A 350 4.50 -20.51 -19.44
N LYS A 351 5.46 -20.09 -20.27
CA LYS A 351 5.42 -20.26 -21.74
C LYS A 351 5.32 -21.73 -22.18
N GLU A 352 5.96 -22.62 -21.46
CA GLU A 352 6.05 -24.04 -21.82
C GLU A 352 4.70 -24.76 -21.68
N GLU A 353 3.81 -24.27 -20.80
CA GLU A 353 2.54 -24.92 -20.50
C GLU A 353 1.30 -24.08 -20.87
N SER A 354 1.48 -22.83 -21.31
CA SER A 354 0.38 -21.85 -21.48
C SER A 354 -0.49 -21.73 -20.22
N LYS A 355 0.14 -21.87 -19.04
CA LYS A 355 -0.51 -21.79 -17.73
C LYS A 355 -0.02 -20.56 -16.97
N TRP A 356 -0.85 -20.10 -16.04
CA TRP A 356 -0.47 -19.05 -15.12
C TRP A 356 -0.14 -19.63 -13.76
N GLN A 357 0.87 -19.07 -13.11
CA GLN A 357 1.24 -19.40 -11.74
C GLN A 357 1.41 -18.14 -10.90
N VAL A 358 1.29 -18.29 -9.58
CA VAL A 358 1.67 -17.22 -8.65
C VAL A 358 3.19 -17.17 -8.57
N ALA A 359 3.73 -15.97 -8.65
CA ALA A 359 5.16 -15.70 -8.49
C ALA A 359 5.38 -14.62 -7.43
N ASN A 360 6.63 -14.48 -6.99
CA ASN A 360 7.00 -13.38 -6.11
C ASN A 360 6.77 -12.05 -6.84
N PRO A 361 6.08 -11.07 -6.22
CA PRO A 361 5.97 -9.75 -6.80
C PRO A 361 7.35 -9.13 -7.06
N PRO A 362 7.52 -8.33 -8.12
CA PRO A 362 8.80 -7.70 -8.46
C PRO A 362 9.20 -6.57 -7.48
N VAL A 363 8.39 -6.31 -6.45
CA VAL A 363 8.62 -5.29 -5.44
C VAL A 363 8.34 -5.84 -4.05
N THR A 364 9.03 -5.30 -3.05
CA THR A 364 8.86 -5.68 -1.65
C THR A 364 7.57 -5.10 -1.06
N THR A 365 7.16 -5.62 0.09
CA THR A 365 6.03 -5.07 0.85
C THR A 365 6.35 -3.69 1.43
N LEU A 366 5.32 -2.87 1.60
CA LEU A 366 5.40 -1.63 2.37
C LEU A 366 4.78 -1.84 3.75
N THR A 367 5.55 -1.57 4.81
CA THR A 367 5.10 -1.70 6.20
C THR A 367 5.47 -0.45 6.97
N HIS A 368 4.49 0.18 7.63
CA HIS A 368 4.69 1.35 8.46
C HIS A 368 3.65 1.37 9.60
N GLY A 369 3.97 2.09 10.68
CA GLY A 369 3.06 2.31 11.80
C GLY A 369 1.99 3.37 11.50
N ALA A 370 1.05 3.50 12.42
CA ALA A 370 0.09 4.61 12.44
C ALA A 370 0.76 5.88 13.02
N ASN A 371 0.17 7.04 12.72
CA ASN A 371 0.51 8.30 13.36
C ASN A 371 -0.75 8.85 14.06
N ALA A 372 -0.67 9.07 15.38
CA ALA A 372 -1.83 9.43 16.19
C ALA A 372 -2.21 10.90 16.01
N ALA A 373 -3.52 11.21 16.12
CA ALA A 373 -3.99 12.58 16.22
C ALA A 373 -3.47 13.23 17.50
N PHE A 374 -2.94 14.45 17.40
CA PHE A 374 -2.32 15.16 18.52
C PHE A 374 -2.97 16.53 18.72
N ASN A 375 -3.50 16.77 19.92
CA ASN A 375 -4.00 18.07 20.34
C ASN A 375 -3.17 18.58 21.52
N TRP A 376 -2.29 19.55 21.24
CA TRP A 376 -1.38 20.10 22.23
C TRP A 376 -2.07 20.80 23.41
N ARG A 377 -3.28 21.37 23.22
CA ARG A 377 -4.00 22.02 24.33
C ARG A 377 -4.43 21.00 25.37
N ASN A 378 -5.06 19.92 24.90
CA ASN A 378 -5.56 18.87 25.78
C ASN A 378 -4.43 18.06 26.42
N VAL A 379 -3.27 17.95 25.75
CA VAL A 379 -2.15 17.13 26.24
C VAL A 379 -1.14 17.91 27.08
N ILE A 380 -0.89 19.18 26.76
CA ILE A 380 0.17 19.98 27.41
C ILE A 380 -0.41 21.03 28.36
N VAL A 381 -1.56 21.63 28.02
CA VAL A 381 -2.09 22.80 28.75
C VAL A 381 -3.11 22.42 29.82
N GLU A 382 -3.93 21.40 29.58
CA GLU A 382 -4.86 20.88 30.59
C GLU A 382 -4.10 19.99 31.59
N HIS A 383 -3.56 20.63 32.65
CA HIS A 383 -3.06 19.99 33.87
C HIS A 383 -3.68 20.63 35.12
#